data_AF-A0A1H0US25-F1
#
_entry.id   AF-A0A1H0US25-F1
#
_cell.length_a   1.000
_cell.length_b   1.000
_cell.length_c   1.000
_cell.angle_alpha   90.00
_cell.angle_beta   90.00
_cell.angle_gamma   90.00
#
_symmetry.space_group_name_H-M   'P 1'
#
loop_
_entity.id
_entity.type
_entity.pdbx_description
1 polymer ?
#
loop_
_entity_poly.entity_id
_entity_poly.type
_entity_poly.pdbx_seq_one_letter_code
_entity_poly.pdbx_strand_id
1 'polypeptide(L)'
;MKKTVLATMLLMVSVQWSPAATTKGEHPACVSEEALDEFTQPIVSNNEESSNYILSRTCIITRSGLKISVLKRSWTISKIMVYLRDWAPVMWTSNENIQE
;
A
#
# COMPACT_ATOMS: atom_id res chain seq x y z
N MET A 1 -17.48 21.48 56.67
CA MET A 1 -16.24 21.96 56.02
C MET A 1 -15.80 20.90 55.01
N LYS A 2 -15.89 21.21 53.71
CA LYS A 2 -15.74 20.28 52.59
C LYS A 2 -14.26 19.99 52.32
N LYS A 3 -13.86 18.73 52.38
CA LYS A 3 -12.56 18.25 51.89
C LYS A 3 -12.82 17.47 50.59
N THR A 4 -12.65 18.12 49.45
CA THR A 4 -12.58 17.44 48.15
C THR A 4 -11.17 17.65 47.64
N VAL A 5 -10.33 16.64 47.87
CA VAL A 5 -8.99 16.53 47.30
C VAL A 5 -9.19 16.19 45.82
N LEU A 6 -8.98 17.19 44.96
CA LEU A 6 -9.09 17.06 43.51
C LEU A 6 -7.79 16.43 43.01
N ALA A 7 -7.82 15.11 42.79
CA ALA A 7 -6.73 14.38 42.16
C ALA A 7 -6.71 14.73 40.67
N THR A 8 -5.76 15.58 40.27
CA THR A 8 -5.50 15.92 38.86
C THR A 8 -4.84 14.71 38.18
N MET A 9 -5.68 13.81 37.68
CA MET A 9 -5.27 12.65 36.91
C MET A 9 -4.82 13.12 35.52
N LEU A 10 -3.51 13.29 35.36
CA LEU A 10 -2.86 13.65 34.12
C LEU A 10 -3.05 12.50 33.11
N LEU A 11 -4.07 12.61 32.26
CA LEU A 11 -4.32 11.73 31.12
C LEU A 11 -3.18 11.92 30.10
N MET A 12 -2.14 11.09 30.21
CA MET A 12 -1.17 10.89 29.15
C MET A 12 -1.86 10.12 28.03
N VAL A 13 -2.46 10.84 27.09
CA VAL A 13 -2.93 10.26 25.83
C VAL A 13 -1.68 9.87 25.04
N SER A 14 -1.35 8.58 25.02
CA SER A 14 -0.31 8.03 24.15
C SER A 14 -0.75 8.17 22.70
N VAL A 15 -0.23 9.17 22.00
CA VAL A 15 -0.41 9.30 20.55
C VAL A 15 0.30 8.11 19.89
N GLN A 16 -0.48 7.13 19.43
CA GLN A 16 0.05 6.04 18.62
C GLN A 16 0.40 6.60 17.24
N TRP A 17 1.68 6.87 17.00
CA TRP A 17 2.19 7.06 15.66
C TRP A 17 2.29 5.70 14.98
N SER A 18 1.29 5.38 14.16
CA SER A 18 1.42 4.29 13.19
C SER A 18 2.49 4.69 12.17
N PRO A 19 3.53 3.86 11.96
CA PRO A 19 4.49 4.09 10.89
C PRO A 19 3.77 4.23 9.54
N ALA A 20 4.27 5.13 8.70
CA ALA A 20 3.74 5.30 7.36
C ALA A 20 4.07 4.05 6.55
N ALA A 21 3.04 3.41 5.98
CA ALA A 21 3.23 2.25 5.13
C ALA A 21 4.09 2.61 3.91
N THR A 22 4.92 1.66 3.50
CA THR A 22 5.79 1.76 2.33
C THR A 22 5.69 0.52 1.44
N THR A 23 6.20 0.61 0.22
CA THR A 23 6.36 -0.56 -0.66
C THR A 23 7.62 -1.35 -0.30
N LYS A 24 7.57 -2.69 -0.40
CA LYS A 24 8.75 -3.54 -0.38
C LYS A 24 9.51 -3.49 -1.71
N GLY A 25 8.83 -3.19 -2.81
CA GLY A 25 9.41 -3.10 -4.15
C GLY A 25 9.38 -4.43 -4.90
N GLU A 26 9.79 -4.41 -6.17
CA GLU A 26 9.85 -5.56 -7.09
C GLU A 26 8.51 -6.25 -7.37
N HIS A 27 7.41 -5.69 -6.87
CA HIS A 27 6.07 -6.14 -7.18
C HIS A 27 5.34 -5.15 -8.11
N PRO A 28 4.42 -5.66 -8.95
CA PRO A 28 3.57 -4.83 -9.79
C PRO A 28 2.58 -4.01 -8.97
N ALA A 29 2.35 -2.78 -9.39
CA ALA A 29 1.20 -1.98 -9.01
C ALA A 29 0.45 -1.54 -10.26
N CYS A 30 -0.83 -1.91 -10.37
CA CYS A 30 -1.63 -1.75 -11.58
C CYS A 30 -2.79 -0.78 -11.37
N VAL A 31 -3.28 -0.16 -12.44
CA VAL A 31 -4.38 0.82 -12.37
C VAL A 31 -5.73 0.20 -12.00
N SER A 32 -5.88 -1.11 -12.18
CA SER A 32 -7.07 -1.89 -11.81
C SER A 32 -6.70 -3.26 -11.22
N GLU A 33 -7.69 -3.89 -10.56
CA GLU A 33 -7.58 -5.27 -10.05
C GLU A 33 -7.46 -6.26 -11.20
N GLU A 34 -8.24 -6.06 -12.27
CA GLU A 34 -8.23 -6.89 -13.46
C GLU A 34 -6.87 -6.86 -14.17
N ALA A 35 -6.20 -5.71 -14.22
CA ALA A 35 -4.87 -5.58 -14.83
C ALA A 35 -3.79 -6.29 -13.99
N LEU A 36 -3.94 -6.32 -12.67
CA LEU A 36 -3.04 -7.06 -11.78
C LEU A 36 -3.21 -8.57 -11.96
N ASP A 37 -4.45 -9.04 -12.08
CA ASP A 37 -4.75 -10.44 -12.37
C ASP A 37 -4.23 -10.86 -13.75
N GLU A 38 -4.47 -10.03 -14.77
CA GLU A 38 -3.97 -10.24 -16.13
C GLU A 38 -2.44 -10.26 -16.17
N PHE A 39 -1.76 -9.42 -15.37
CA PHE A 39 -0.30 -9.44 -15.27
C PHE A 39 0.24 -10.70 -14.58
N THR A 40 -0.49 -11.25 -13.62
CA THR A 40 -0.04 -12.41 -12.84
C THR A 40 -0.05 -13.70 -13.68
N GLN A 41 -0.98 -13.83 -14.63
CA GLN A 41 -1.12 -15.01 -15.49
C GLN A 41 0.12 -15.26 -16.39
N PRO A 42 0.64 -14.27 -17.15
CA PRO A 42 1.85 -14.37 -17.93
C PRO A 42 3.09 -14.74 -17.14
N ILE A 43 3.27 -14.18 -15.93
CA ILE A 43 4.41 -14.50 -15.06
C ILE A 43 4.44 -15.99 -14.75
N VAL A 44 3.29 -16.58 -14.39
CA VAL A 44 3.20 -18.01 -14.08
C VAL A 44 3.49 -18.87 -15.31
N SER A 45 3.12 -18.38 -16.50
CA SER A 45 3.36 -19.07 -17.77
C SER A 45 4.73 -18.81 -18.42
N ASN A 46 5.63 -18.03 -17.77
CA ASN A 46 6.90 -17.56 -18.33
C ASN A 46 6.78 -16.85 -19.69
N ASN A 47 5.65 -16.17 -19.93
CA ASN A 47 5.44 -15.40 -21.16
C ASN A 47 5.90 -13.95 -20.95
N GLU A 48 7.20 -13.73 -21.11
CA GLU A 48 7.84 -12.41 -20.91
C GLU A 48 7.29 -11.34 -21.85
N GLU A 49 6.95 -11.69 -23.09
CA GLU A 49 6.41 -10.74 -24.06
C GLU A 49 5.05 -10.20 -23.61
N SER A 50 4.16 -11.08 -23.14
CA SER A 50 2.85 -10.69 -22.61
C SER A 50 2.99 -9.89 -21.31
N SER A 51 3.92 -10.29 -20.44
CA SER A 51 4.21 -9.58 -19.19
C SER A 51 4.68 -8.14 -19.47
N ASN A 52 5.60 -7.97 -20.43
CA ASN A 52 6.11 -6.66 -20.83
C ASN A 52 5.04 -5.80 -21.50
N TYR A 53 4.17 -6.41 -22.31
CA TYR A 53 3.05 -5.71 -22.94
C TYR A 53 2.12 -5.09 -21.89
N ILE A 54 1.74 -5.85 -20.86
CA ILE A 54 0.85 -5.38 -19.79
C ILE A 54 1.54 -4.31 -18.93
N LEU A 55 2.81 -4.52 -18.55
CA LEU A 55 3.62 -3.53 -17.83
C LEU A 55 3.71 -2.20 -18.57
N SER A 56 3.80 -2.21 -19.90
CA SER A 56 3.92 -0.95 -20.63
C SER A 56 2.64 -0.08 -20.62
N ARG A 57 1.50 -0.62 -20.18
CA ARG A 57 0.18 0.03 -20.34
C ARG A 57 -0.56 0.28 -19.04
N THR A 58 -0.60 -0.72 -18.15
CA THR A 58 -1.56 -0.74 -17.04
C THR A 58 -0.91 -0.98 -15.68
N CYS A 59 0.37 -1.33 -15.65
CA CYS A 59 1.10 -1.67 -14.43
C CYS A 59 2.46 -1.00 -14.37
N ILE A 60 3.01 -0.81 -13.18
CA ILE A 60 4.41 -0.44 -12.98
C ILE A 60 5.06 -1.40 -11.99
N ILE A 61 6.35 -1.65 -12.13
CA ILE A 61 7.11 -2.32 -11.06
C ILE A 61 7.51 -1.27 -10.03
N THR A 62 7.03 -1.45 -8.81
CA THR A 62 7.32 -0.54 -7.70
C THR A 62 8.77 -0.73 -7.21
N ARG A 63 9.39 0.34 -6.73
CA ARG A 63 10.65 0.26 -5.96
C ARG A 63 10.33 0.20 -4.47
N SER A 64 11.30 -0.23 -3.66
CA SER A 64 11.16 -0.21 -2.21
C SER A 64 11.08 1.22 -1.67
N GLY A 65 10.39 1.41 -0.54
CA GLY A 65 10.35 2.66 0.21
C GLY A 65 9.44 3.74 -0.36
N LEU A 66 8.62 3.46 -1.37
CA LEU A 66 7.59 4.42 -1.81
C LEU A 66 6.56 4.56 -0.70
N LYS A 67 6.26 5.79 -0.30
CA LYS A 67 5.24 6.05 0.72
C LYS A 67 3.87 5.73 0.14
N ILE A 68 3.05 5.03 0.91
CA ILE A 68 1.71 4.65 0.47
C ILE A 68 0.65 4.87 1.55
N SER A 69 -0.60 4.93 1.14
CA SER A 69 -1.75 4.71 2.00
C SER A 69 -2.53 3.49 1.50
N VAL A 70 -2.86 2.57 2.40
CA VAL A 70 -3.71 1.41 2.08
C VAL A 70 -5.17 1.86 2.15
N LEU A 71 -5.85 1.87 0.99
CA LEU A 71 -7.24 2.33 0.88
C LEU A 71 -8.24 1.20 1.08
N LYS A 72 -7.89 -0.01 0.62
CA LYS A 72 -8.70 -1.23 0.79
C LYS A 72 -7.78 -2.44 0.78
N ARG A 73 -8.04 -3.41 1.67
CA ARG A 73 -7.33 -4.69 1.71
C ARG A 73 -8.29 -5.82 1.40
N SER A 74 -7.93 -6.65 0.43
CA SER A 74 -8.56 -7.93 0.12
C SER A 74 -7.65 -9.07 0.60
N TRP A 75 -8.01 -10.32 0.33
CA TRP A 75 -7.27 -11.49 0.79
C TRP A 75 -5.81 -11.52 0.29
N THR A 76 -5.60 -11.36 -1.02
CA THR A 76 -4.26 -11.40 -1.65
C THR A 76 -3.74 -10.05 -2.13
N ILE A 77 -4.63 -9.09 -2.37
CA ILE A 77 -4.30 -7.80 -2.99
C ILE A 77 -4.83 -6.62 -2.17
N SER A 78 -4.25 -5.45 -2.40
CA SER A 78 -4.66 -4.20 -1.77
C SER A 78 -4.75 -3.07 -2.80
N LYS A 79 -5.73 -2.20 -2.59
CA LYS A 79 -5.83 -0.89 -3.24
C LYS A 79 -5.02 0.11 -2.44
N ILE A 80 -4.04 0.72 -3.06
CA ILE A 80 -3.09 1.65 -2.44
C ILE A 80 -3.08 2.99 -3.16
N MET A 81 -2.84 4.07 -2.42
CA MET A 81 -2.44 5.36 -2.96
C MET A 81 -0.93 5.50 -2.82
N VAL A 82 -0.20 5.78 -3.89
CA VAL A 82 1.27 5.89 -3.87
C VAL A 82 1.69 7.34 -3.93
N TYR A 83 2.40 7.85 -2.93
CA TYR A 83 2.83 9.26 -2.95
C TYR A 83 4.11 9.40 -3.78
N LEU A 84 3.97 9.97 -4.98
CA LEU A 84 5.08 10.46 -5.80
C LEU A 84 5.21 11.98 -5.61
N ARG A 85 6.27 12.58 -6.17
CA ARG A 85 6.63 13.98 -5.92
C ARG A 85 5.46 14.96 -6.12
N ASP A 86 4.79 14.89 -7.26
CA ASP A 86 3.75 15.85 -7.67
C ASP A 86 2.39 15.20 -7.91
N TRP A 87 2.25 13.91 -7.58
CA TRP A 87 1.11 13.09 -7.96
C TRP A 87 0.93 11.94 -6.97
N ALA A 88 -0.30 11.46 -6.81
CA ALA A 88 -0.60 10.29 -5.98
C ALA A 88 -1.59 9.35 -6.68
N PRO A 89 -1.14 8.36 -7.48
CA PRO A 89 -2.06 7.47 -8.17
C PRO A 89 -2.67 6.49 -7.19
N VAL A 90 -3.87 6.07 -7.51
CA VAL A 90 -4.50 4.93 -6.87
C VAL A 90 -4.24 3.70 -7.73
N MET A 91 -3.69 2.66 -7.13
CA MET A 91 -3.27 1.43 -7.81
C MET A 91 -3.64 0.20 -6.97
N TRP A 92 -3.50 -0.98 -7.56
CA TRP A 92 -3.69 -2.29 -6.96
C TRP A 92 -2.37 -3.05 -6.96
N THR A 93 -2.01 -3.66 -5.84
CA THR A 93 -0.77 -4.44 -5.68
C THR A 93 -1.04 -5.69 -4.84
N SER A 94 -0.12 -6.66 -4.88
CA SER A 94 -0.13 -7.76 -3.90
C SER A 94 0.05 -7.24 -2.47
N ASN A 95 -0.59 -7.91 -1.51
CA ASN A 95 -0.43 -7.63 -0.08
C ASN A 95 1.03 -7.79 0.38
N GLU A 96 1.80 -8.63 -0.30
CA GLU A 96 3.22 -8.87 -0.05
C GLU A 96 4.07 -7.63 -0.28
N ASN A 97 3.66 -6.76 -1.22
CA ASN A 97 4.36 -5.52 -1.52
C ASN A 97 4.22 -4.45 -0.42
N ILE A 98 3.35 -4.63 0.57
CA ILE A 98 3.13 -3.64 1.63
C ILE A 98 4.03 -3.93 2.82
N GLN A 99 4.71 -2.89 3.30
CA GLN A 99 5.48 -2.87 4.54
C GLN A 99 4.95 -1.78 5.45
N GLU A 100 4.48 -2.16 6.64
CA GLU A 100 3.99 -1.26 7.68
C GLU A 100 5.02 -1.15 8.80
#